data_AF-A0A167YWD8-F1
#
_entry.id   AF-A0A167YWD8-F1
#
_cell.length_a   1.000
_cell.length_b   1.000
_cell.length_c   1.000
_cell.angle_alpha   90.00
_cell.angle_beta   90.00
_cell.angle_gamma   90.00
#
_symmetry.space_group_name_H-M   'P 1'
#
loop_
_entity.id
_entity.type
_entity.pdbx_description
1 polymer ?
#
loop_
_entity_poly.entity_id
_entity_poly.type
_entity_poly.pdbx_seq_one_letter_code
_entity_poly.pdbx_strand_id
1 'polypeptide(L)'
;MVKFIAYTYTVAVLLLLSSCIADPKDDHSISISDKKQILFFTDQKMMEKESIYYDALLDLKKQFPEEMDNMMIYQADNPESKRFNIKTYPSIIVMDHDGIILHIKGSVSTKDEIVEPVSEVLSE
;
A
#
# COMPACT_ATOMS: atom_id res chain seq x y z
N MET A 1 -6.01 48.19 -25.23
CA MET A 1 -4.66 47.78 -24.79
C MET A 1 -4.69 46.85 -23.57
N VAL A 2 -5.45 47.17 -22.53
CA VAL A 2 -5.54 46.37 -21.27
C VAL A 2 -6.07 44.93 -21.48
N LYS A 3 -7.01 44.72 -22.41
CA LYS A 3 -7.56 43.38 -22.72
C LYS A 3 -6.54 42.42 -23.34
N PHE A 4 -5.56 42.93 -24.09
CA PHE A 4 -4.50 42.10 -24.69
C PHE A 4 -3.48 41.65 -23.64
N ILE A 5 -3.20 42.50 -22.64
CA ILE A 5 -2.29 42.21 -21.53
C ILE A 5 -2.91 41.17 -20.58
N ALA A 6 -4.23 41.21 -20.37
CA ALA A 6 -4.93 40.20 -19.59
C ALA A 6 -4.94 38.82 -20.26
N TYR A 7 -5.05 38.79 -21.60
CA TYR A 7 -5.07 37.55 -22.38
C TYR A 7 -3.71 36.85 -22.39
N THR A 8 -2.61 37.61 -22.49
CA THR A 8 -1.26 37.04 -22.41
C THR A 8 -0.94 36.51 -21.01
N TYR A 9 -1.46 37.13 -19.95
CA TYR A 9 -1.27 36.68 -18.57
C TYR A 9 -2.01 35.36 -18.26
N THR A 10 -3.18 35.14 -18.87
CA THR A 10 -3.96 33.90 -18.67
C THR A 10 -3.33 32.69 -19.36
N VAL A 11 -2.68 32.88 -20.52
CA VAL A 11 -2.01 31.79 -21.25
C VAL A 11 -0.70 31.36 -20.57
N ALA A 12 0.02 32.28 -19.92
CA ALA A 12 1.29 31.98 -19.25
C ALA A 12 1.13 31.07 -18.01
N VAL A 13 0.00 31.17 -17.30
CA VAL A 13 -0.31 30.33 -16.13
C VAL A 13 -0.64 28.88 -16.51
N LEU A 14 -1.14 28.65 -17.74
CA LEU A 14 -1.47 27.31 -18.24
C LEU A 14 -0.23 26.46 -18.57
N LEU A 15 0.93 27.08 -18.83
CA LEU A 15 2.17 26.37 -19.21
C LEU A 15 2.98 25.87 -18.00
N LEU A 16 2.63 26.27 -16.77
CA LEU A 16 3.33 25.88 -15.54
C LEU A 16 2.72 24.63 -14.86
N LEU A 17 1.68 24.03 -15.44
CA LEU A 17 1.05 22.80 -14.92
C LEU A 17 1.65 21.50 -15.48
N SER A 18 2.79 21.58 -16.19
CA SER A 18 3.57 20.43 -16.63
C SER A 18 4.31 19.77 -15.44
N SER A 19 3.60 19.41 -14.38
CA SER A 19 4.18 18.67 -13.27
C SER A 19 4.33 17.19 -13.63
N CYS A 20 5.52 16.71 -13.31
CA CYS A 20 6.03 15.34 -13.32
C CYS A 20 4.97 14.23 -13.48
N ILE A 21 5.03 13.55 -14.62
CA ILE A 21 4.67 12.14 -14.69
C ILE A 21 5.76 11.41 -13.92
N ALA A 22 5.49 11.03 -12.66
CA ALA A 22 6.22 9.94 -12.05
C ALA A 22 5.85 8.69 -12.86
N ASP A 23 6.85 8.09 -13.49
CA ASP A 23 6.70 6.81 -14.20
C ASP A 23 6.04 5.83 -13.22
N PRO A 24 4.84 5.29 -13.53
CA PRO A 24 4.37 4.15 -12.79
C PRO A 24 5.31 3.02 -13.20
N LYS A 25 6.28 2.69 -12.34
CA LYS A 25 6.85 1.34 -12.33
C LYS A 25 5.74 0.41 -11.84
N ASP A 26 4.75 0.24 -12.69
CA ASP A 26 3.73 -0.78 -12.57
C ASP A 26 4.36 -2.08 -13.08
N ASP A 27 5.27 -2.60 -12.25
CA ASP A 27 5.57 -4.02 -12.27
C ASP A 27 4.98 -4.59 -10.99
N HIS A 28 3.69 -4.94 -11.04
CA HIS A 28 3.00 -5.73 -10.02
C HIS A 28 3.60 -7.14 -9.84
N SER A 29 4.80 -7.43 -10.39
CA SER A 29 5.57 -8.60 -10.02
C SER A 29 6.12 -8.42 -8.60
N ILE A 30 6.00 -9.46 -7.79
CA ILE A 30 6.71 -9.53 -6.50
C ILE A 30 8.20 -9.38 -6.82
N SER A 31 8.71 -8.17 -6.64
CA SER A 31 10.11 -7.88 -6.89
C SER A 31 10.91 -8.64 -5.85
N ILE A 32 11.73 -9.60 -6.31
CA ILE A 32 12.72 -10.28 -5.49
C ILE A 32 13.86 -9.28 -5.26
N SER A 33 13.57 -8.28 -4.44
CA SER A 33 14.51 -7.32 -3.89
C SER A 33 14.84 -7.78 -2.48
N ASP A 34 16.02 -7.41 -1.96
CA ASP A 34 16.36 -7.63 -0.55
C ASP A 34 15.43 -6.85 0.41
N LYS A 35 14.55 -6.00 -0.14
CA LYS A 35 13.53 -5.26 0.61
C LYS A 35 12.34 -6.15 0.96
N LYS A 36 11.87 -6.03 2.19
CA LYS A 36 10.64 -6.68 2.69
C LYS A 36 9.43 -6.18 1.92
N GLN A 37 8.60 -7.10 1.45
CA GLN A 37 7.37 -6.86 0.72
C GLN A 37 6.17 -7.14 1.62
N ILE A 38 5.25 -6.18 1.69
CA ILE A 38 3.99 -6.31 2.43
C ILE A 38 2.87 -6.62 1.43
N LEU A 39 2.11 -7.68 1.71
CA LEU A 39 0.93 -8.07 0.94
C LEU A 39 -0.31 -7.95 1.84
N PHE A 40 -1.28 -7.14 1.44
CA PHE A 40 -2.55 -6.98 2.12
C PHE A 40 -3.68 -7.61 1.33
N PHE A 41 -4.29 -8.65 1.89
CA PHE A 41 -5.42 -9.37 1.32
C PHE A 41 -6.72 -8.88 1.97
N THR A 42 -7.63 -8.36 1.15
CA THR A 42 -8.84 -7.65 1.60
C THR A 42 -10.11 -8.19 0.93
N ASP A 43 -11.27 -7.99 1.55
CA ASP A 43 -12.58 -8.43 1.03
C ASP A 43 -13.65 -7.41 1.39
N GLN A 44 -14.23 -6.76 0.39
CA GLN A 44 -15.29 -5.75 0.55
C GLN A 44 -16.49 -6.22 1.41
N LYS A 45 -16.67 -7.52 1.63
CA LYS A 45 -17.70 -8.07 2.53
C LYS A 45 -17.34 -7.98 4.02
N MET A 46 -16.09 -7.67 4.36
CA MET A 46 -15.52 -7.66 5.71
C MET A 46 -15.18 -6.26 6.21
N MET A 47 -15.86 -5.22 5.71
CA MET A 47 -15.60 -3.79 6.02
C MET A 47 -15.47 -3.49 7.52
N GLU A 48 -16.29 -4.10 8.37
CA GLU A 48 -16.22 -3.89 9.83
C GLU A 48 -14.88 -4.30 10.44
N LYS A 49 -14.26 -5.36 9.90
CA LYS A 49 -12.98 -5.90 10.37
C LYS A 49 -11.79 -5.18 9.74
N GLU A 50 -11.98 -4.61 8.55
CA GLU A 50 -10.94 -3.87 7.85
C GLU A 50 -10.59 -2.55 8.51
N SER A 51 -11.50 -1.93 9.29
CA SER A 51 -11.21 -0.65 9.95
C SER A 51 -9.95 -0.69 10.82
N ILE A 52 -9.78 -1.76 11.62
CA ILE A 52 -8.61 -1.92 12.48
C ILE A 52 -7.34 -2.12 11.65
N TYR A 53 -7.46 -2.82 10.52
CA TYR A 53 -6.35 -3.01 9.59
C TYR A 53 -5.93 -1.70 8.94
N TYR A 54 -6.87 -0.88 8.47
CA TYR A 54 -6.53 0.43 7.90
C TYR A 54 -5.87 1.35 8.91
N ASP A 55 -6.35 1.39 10.15
CA ASP A 55 -5.71 2.17 11.22
C ASP A 55 -4.26 1.71 11.47
N ALA A 56 -4.03 0.39 11.51
CA ALA A 56 -2.69 -0.17 11.64
C ALA A 56 -1.79 0.18 10.44
N LEU A 57 -2.30 0.05 9.21
CA LEU A 57 -1.55 0.37 7.99
C LEU A 57 -1.19 1.86 7.92
N LEU A 58 -2.06 2.76 8.40
CA LEU A 58 -1.76 4.18 8.49
C LEU A 58 -0.62 4.47 9.48
N ASP A 59 -0.57 3.76 10.61
CA ASP A 59 0.50 3.93 11.60
C ASP A 59 1.82 3.29 11.14
N LEU A 60 1.76 2.17 10.41
CA LEU A 60 2.91 1.59 9.73
C LEU A 60 3.43 2.53 8.66
N LYS A 61 2.57 3.18 7.87
CA LYS A 61 2.99 4.15 6.83
C LYS A 61 3.72 5.36 7.40
N LYS A 62 3.38 5.79 8.62
CA LYS A 62 4.11 6.87 9.30
C LYS A 62 5.53 6.46 9.70
N GLN A 63 5.75 5.18 10.01
CA GLN A 63 7.03 4.65 10.50
C GLN A 63 7.92 4.12 9.36
N PHE A 64 7.32 3.44 8.38
CA PHE A 64 7.96 2.73 7.27
C PHE A 64 7.34 3.17 5.93
N PRO A 65 7.49 4.44 5.54
CA PRO A 65 6.81 4.98 4.36
C PRO A 65 7.27 4.29 3.06
N GLU A 66 8.54 3.91 2.94
CA GLU A 66 9.05 3.25 1.72
C GLU A 66 8.46 1.84 1.53
N GLU A 67 8.44 1.02 2.57
CA GLU A 67 7.91 -0.34 2.55
C GLU A 67 6.40 -0.32 2.31
N MET A 68 5.71 0.63 2.95
CA MET A 68 4.26 0.77 2.83
C MET A 68 3.82 1.35 1.48
N ASP A 69 4.62 2.22 0.86
CA ASP A 69 4.35 2.70 -0.50
C ASP A 69 4.51 1.60 -1.56
N ASN A 70 5.33 0.57 -1.27
CA ASN A 70 5.49 -0.61 -2.13
C ASN A 70 4.52 -1.75 -1.77
N MET A 71 3.62 -1.57 -0.80
CA MET A 71 2.67 -2.60 -0.39
C MET A 71 1.74 -2.99 -1.55
N MET A 72 1.53 -4.30 -1.73
CA MET A 72 0.58 -4.83 -2.69
C MET A 72 -0.74 -5.17 -2.04
N ILE A 73 -1.85 -4.79 -2.67
CA ILE A 73 -3.20 -5.04 -2.16
C ILE A 73 -3.92 -6.00 -3.10
N TYR A 74 -4.44 -7.10 -2.57
CA TYR A 74 -5.16 -8.11 -3.33
C TYR A 74 -6.57 -8.31 -2.79
N GLN A 75 -7.53 -8.36 -3.71
CA GLN A 75 -8.92 -8.71 -3.38
C GLN A 75 -9.07 -10.23 -3.21
N ALA A 76 -10.13 -10.66 -2.53
CA ALA A 76 -10.37 -12.07 -2.22
C ALA A 76 -10.48 -13.00 -3.46
N ASP A 77 -10.87 -12.46 -4.61
CA ASP A 77 -10.97 -13.18 -5.89
C ASP A 77 -9.67 -13.21 -6.70
N ASN A 78 -8.63 -12.49 -6.25
CA ASN A 78 -7.35 -12.43 -6.93
C ASN A 78 -6.64 -13.81 -6.95
N PRO A 79 -5.99 -14.21 -8.07
CA PRO A 79 -5.20 -15.44 -8.14
C PRO A 79 -4.12 -15.57 -7.04
N GLU A 80 -3.53 -14.46 -6.61
CA GLU A 80 -2.53 -14.44 -5.54
C GLU A 80 -3.12 -14.91 -4.21
N SER A 81 -4.39 -14.62 -3.93
CA SER A 81 -5.08 -15.13 -2.74
C SER A 81 -5.10 -16.67 -2.71
N LYS A 82 -5.22 -17.33 -3.87
CA LYS A 82 -5.11 -18.79 -3.97
C LYS A 82 -3.66 -19.27 -3.84
N ARG A 83 -2.72 -18.56 -4.48
CA ARG A 83 -1.28 -18.89 -4.42
C ARG A 83 -0.74 -18.86 -3.00
N PHE A 84 -1.15 -17.88 -2.20
CA PHE A 84 -0.80 -17.75 -0.79
C PHE A 84 -1.76 -18.50 0.16
N ASN A 85 -2.71 -19.28 -0.38
CA ASN A 85 -3.68 -20.08 0.38
C ASN A 85 -4.43 -19.26 1.45
N ILE A 86 -4.84 -18.04 1.08
CA ILE A 86 -5.60 -17.12 1.94
C ILE A 86 -7.04 -17.62 2.08
N LYS A 87 -7.41 -17.98 3.30
CA LYS A 87 -8.75 -18.49 3.66
C LYS A 87 -9.56 -17.54 4.53
N THR A 88 -8.92 -16.48 5.04
CA THR A 88 -9.52 -15.57 6.01
C THR A 88 -9.11 -14.15 5.63
N TYR A 89 -10.10 -13.25 5.62
CA TYR A 89 -9.93 -11.84 5.30
C TYR A 89 -10.40 -10.99 6.49
N PRO A 90 -9.79 -9.82 6.71
CA PRO A 90 -8.54 -9.35 6.08
C PRO A 90 -7.31 -10.19 6.49
N SER A 91 -6.20 -10.08 5.75
CA SER A 91 -4.94 -10.76 6.09
C SER A 91 -3.72 -9.97 5.60
N ILE A 92 -2.66 -9.94 6.40
CA ILE A 92 -1.38 -9.30 6.04
C ILE A 92 -0.30 -10.39 5.99
N ILE A 93 0.50 -10.40 4.93
CA ILE A 93 1.72 -11.18 4.81
C ILE A 93 2.90 -10.23 4.67
N VAL A 94 3.97 -10.48 5.41
CA VAL A 94 5.27 -9.86 5.17
C VAL A 94 6.23 -10.94 4.70
N MET A 95 6.92 -10.67 3.60
CA MET A 95 7.87 -11.60 3.01
C MET A 95 9.16 -10.90 2.59
N ASP A 96 10.24 -11.66 2.53
CA ASP A 96 11.53 -11.26 1.98
C ASP A 96 12.01 -12.28 0.94
N HIS A 97 13.30 -12.26 0.63
CA HIS A 97 13.95 -13.20 -0.28
C HIS A 97 13.86 -14.67 0.16
N ASP A 98 13.80 -14.95 1.47
CA ASP A 98 13.76 -16.29 2.06
C ASP A 98 12.32 -16.83 2.19
N GLY A 99 11.32 -15.95 2.12
CA GLY A 99 9.91 -16.31 2.01
C GLY A 99 9.03 -15.53 2.98
N ILE A 100 7.98 -16.19 3.49
CA ILE A 100 7.02 -15.55 4.40
C ILE A 100 7.64 -15.47 5.80
N ILE A 101 7.84 -14.24 6.29
CA ILE A 101 8.36 -13.97 7.64
C ILE A 101 7.21 -13.81 8.63
N LEU A 102 6.10 -13.17 8.20
CA LEU A 102 4.94 -12.90 9.05
C LEU A 102 3.64 -13.14 8.31
N HIS A 103 2.64 -13.69 9.01
CA HIS A 103 1.28 -13.86 8.49
C HIS A 103 0.23 -13.58 9.56
N ILE A 104 -0.46 -12.45 9.44
CA ILE A 104 -1.59 -12.06 10.29
C ILE A 104 -2.89 -12.41 9.58
N LYS A 105 -3.81 -13.09 10.28
CA LYS A 105 -5.03 -13.66 9.70
C LYS A 105 -6.28 -13.17 10.43
N GLY A 106 -7.22 -12.61 9.67
CA GLY A 106 -8.61 -12.44 10.07
C GLY A 106 -8.87 -11.28 11.02
N SER A 107 -9.58 -11.55 12.10
CA SER A 107 -10.00 -10.53 13.05
C SER A 107 -8.95 -10.38 14.15
N VAL A 108 -8.39 -9.18 14.26
CA VAL A 108 -7.61 -8.74 15.42
C VAL A 108 -8.48 -7.87 16.32
N SER A 109 -8.15 -7.76 17.61
CA SER A 109 -8.94 -6.96 18.55
C SER A 109 -8.47 -5.51 18.61
N THR A 110 -7.17 -5.28 18.41
CA THR A 110 -6.53 -3.96 18.42
C THR A 110 -5.65 -3.78 17.20
N LYS A 111 -5.34 -2.52 16.85
CA LYS A 111 -4.38 -2.22 15.79
C LYS A 111 -2.95 -2.63 16.17
N ASP A 112 -2.62 -2.64 17.45
CA ASP A 112 -1.28 -2.93 17.95
C ASP A 112 -0.90 -4.41 17.72
N GLU A 113 -1.89 -5.32 17.70
CA GLU A 113 -1.74 -6.71 17.25
C GLU A 113 -1.25 -6.84 15.79
N ILE A 114 -1.32 -5.76 15.01
CA ILE A 114 -0.76 -5.68 13.65
C ILE A 114 0.52 -4.83 13.66
N VAL A 115 0.46 -3.63 14.24
CA VAL A 115 1.57 -2.67 14.17
C VAL A 115 2.82 -3.23 14.83
N GLU A 116 2.73 -3.81 16.02
CA GLU A 116 3.91 -4.33 16.74
C GLU A 116 4.65 -5.43 15.97
N PRO A 117 4.02 -6.55 15.56
CA PRO A 117 4.74 -7.61 14.87
C PRO A 117 5.20 -7.21 13.47
N VAL A 118 4.46 -6.35 12.77
CA VAL A 118 4.90 -5.86 11.45
C VAL A 118 6.09 -4.92 11.62
N SER A 119 6.06 -3.99 12.58
CA SER A 119 7.18 -3.09 12.84
C SER A 119 8.44 -3.82 13.28
N GLU A 120 8.32 -4.87 14.10
CA GLU A 120 9.44 -5.72 14.50
C GLU A 120 10.11 -6.33 13.27
N VAL A 121 9.32 -6.98 12.42
CA VAL A 121 9.83 -7.60 11.19
C VAL A 121 10.37 -6.56 10.21
N LEU A 122 9.79 -5.37 10.08
CA LEU A 122 10.31 -4.35 9.15
C LEU A 122 11.60 -3.66 9.65
N SER A 123 11.89 -3.71 10.95
CA SER A 123 13.07 -3.05 11.54
C SER A 123 14.34 -3.91 11.56
N GLU A 124 14.20 -5.22 11.31
CA GLU A 124 15.33 -6.17 11.19
C GLU A 124 16.15 -5.97 9.90
#